data_AF-A0A2K5DPG9-F1
#
_entry.id   AF-A0A2K5DPG9-F1
#
_cell.length_a   1.000
_cell.length_b   1.000
_cell.length_c   1.000
_cell.angle_alpha   90.00
_cell.angle_beta   90.00
_cell.angle_gamma   90.00
#
_symmetry.space_group_name_H-M   'P 1'
#
loop_
_entity.id
_entity.type
_entity.pdbx_description
1 polymer ?
#
loop_
_entity_poly.entity_id
_entity_poly.type
_entity_poly.pdbx_seq_one_letter_code
_entity_poly.pdbx_strand_id
1 'polypeptide(L)'
;EAHGSGTYCGVGNAKHNVHVMNISTGKKVKGGSSKLTGRVLALSFDAPGRLLWAGDDRGSIFSFLFDMATGKLTKAKRLVVHEGSPVTSISARSWVSREARDPSLLINACLNKLLLYRVVDNEGTLQLKRSFPIEQSSHPVRSIFCPLMSFRQGACVVTGSEDMCVHFFDVERAAKAAVNKLQGHSAPVLDVSFNCDESLLASSDASGMVIVWRREQK
;
A
#
# COMPACT_ATOMS: atom_id res chain seq x y z
N GLU A 1 0.93 -7.39 -10.01
CA GLU A 1 1.22 -5.97 -9.69
C GLU A 1 2.63 -5.61 -10.16
N ALA A 2 2.86 -4.35 -10.55
CA ALA A 2 4.17 -3.84 -10.89
C ALA A 2 4.39 -2.45 -10.25
N HIS A 3 5.52 -2.25 -9.57
CA HIS A 3 5.88 -0.97 -8.94
C HIS A 3 7.36 -0.65 -9.23
N GLY A 4 7.66 0.60 -9.58
CA GLY A 4 8.98 1.01 -10.06
C GLY A 4 9.71 1.99 -9.15
N SER A 5 11.04 1.91 -9.14
CA SER A 5 11.98 2.91 -8.61
C SER A 5 12.81 3.51 -9.75
N GLY A 6 12.16 4.23 -10.68
CA GLY A 6 12.79 4.95 -11.80
C GLY A 6 13.45 4.05 -12.88
N THR A 7 14.43 3.23 -12.49
CA THR A 7 15.23 2.36 -13.35
C THR A 7 14.78 0.90 -13.32
N TYR A 8 14.21 0.45 -12.20
CA TYR A 8 13.80 -0.95 -12.01
C TYR A 8 12.33 -1.04 -11.62
N CYS A 9 11.64 -2.10 -12.04
CA CYS A 9 10.30 -2.45 -11.59
C CYS A 9 10.26 -3.86 -11.01
N GLY A 10 9.57 -4.01 -9.89
CA GLY A 10 9.27 -5.30 -9.28
C GLY A 10 7.99 -5.84 -9.89
N VAL A 11 7.98 -7.12 -10.25
CA VAL A 11 6.82 -7.82 -10.83
C VAL A 11 6.59 -9.11 -10.05
N GLY A 12 5.35 -9.28 -9.60
CA GLY A 12 4.87 -10.44 -8.88
C GLY A 12 3.88 -11.23 -9.73
N ASN A 13 3.85 -12.55 -9.57
CA ASN A 13 2.93 -13.40 -10.33
C ASN A 13 2.18 -14.43 -9.48
N ALA A 14 1.20 -15.09 -10.11
CA ALA A 14 0.42 -16.17 -9.52
C ALA A 14 1.22 -17.48 -9.30
N LYS A 15 2.49 -17.55 -9.73
CA LYS A 15 3.40 -18.68 -9.49
C LYS A 15 4.37 -18.41 -8.33
N HIS A 16 4.00 -17.48 -7.45
CA HIS A 16 4.72 -17.10 -6.24
C HIS A 16 6.08 -16.43 -6.48
N ASN A 17 6.39 -16.06 -7.73
CA ASN A 17 7.67 -15.45 -8.04
C ASN A 17 7.57 -13.93 -7.95
N VAL A 18 8.60 -13.32 -7.38
CA VAL A 18 8.93 -11.90 -7.51
C VAL A 18 10.15 -11.78 -8.41
N HIS A 19 10.08 -10.89 -9.39
CA HIS A 19 11.18 -10.59 -10.29
C HIS A 19 11.38 -9.09 -10.37
N VAL A 20 12.63 -8.65 -10.35
CA VAL A 20 12.98 -7.28 -10.69
C VAL A 20 13.45 -7.22 -12.13
N MET A 21 12.89 -6.28 -12.88
CA MET A 21 13.22 -6.03 -14.27
C MET A 21 13.72 -4.60 -14.42
N ASN A 22 14.72 -4.42 -15.27
CA ASN A 22 15.17 -3.09 -15.64
C ASN A 22 14.15 -2.50 -16.65
N ILE A 23 13.65 -1.31 -16.36
CA ILE A 23 12.55 -0.68 -17.10
C ILE A 23 13.00 -0.30 -18.52
N SER A 24 14.21 0.24 -18.69
CA SER A 24 14.69 0.70 -20.00
C SER A 24 15.03 -0.44 -20.96
N THR A 25 15.43 -1.60 -20.43
CA THR A 25 15.84 -2.76 -21.25
C THR A 25 14.80 -3.87 -21.32
N GLY A 26 13.80 -3.87 -20.42
CA GLY A 26 12.83 -4.95 -20.26
C GLY A 26 13.44 -6.28 -19.79
N LYS A 27 14.73 -6.31 -19.43
CA LYS A 27 15.44 -7.54 -19.07
C LYS A 27 15.33 -7.82 -17.57
N LYS A 28 15.16 -9.10 -17.24
CA LYS A 28 15.26 -9.61 -15.87
C LYS A 28 16.70 -9.47 -15.39
N VAL A 29 16.86 -9.00 -14.15
CA VAL A 29 18.19 -8.89 -13.55
C VAL A 29 18.62 -10.24 -13.00
N LYS A 30 19.89 -10.63 -13.24
CA LYS A 30 20.47 -11.84 -12.64
C LYS A 30 20.51 -11.69 -11.12
N GLY A 31 19.89 -12.64 -10.40
CA GLY A 31 19.77 -12.56 -8.94
C GLY A 31 18.67 -11.61 -8.44
N GLY A 32 17.90 -10.98 -9.35
CA GLY A 32 16.74 -10.14 -9.02
C GLY A 32 15.44 -10.93 -8.86
N SER A 33 15.50 -12.23 -8.57
CA SER A 33 14.31 -13.09 -8.46
C SER A 33 14.23 -13.81 -7.14
N SER A 34 13.04 -13.89 -6.55
CA SER A 34 12.78 -14.66 -5.33
C SER A 34 11.41 -15.34 -5.36
N LYS A 35 11.19 -16.27 -4.43
CA LYS A 35 9.94 -17.01 -4.27
C LYS A 35 9.28 -16.72 -2.91
N LEU A 36 7.97 -16.51 -2.98
CA LEU A 36 7.05 -16.32 -1.86
C LEU A 36 6.34 -17.63 -1.53
N THR A 37 5.57 -17.62 -0.45
CA THR A 37 4.76 -18.77 -0.02
C THR A 37 3.45 -18.90 -0.79
N GLY A 38 2.88 -17.77 -1.24
CA GLY A 38 1.65 -17.71 -2.02
C GLY A 38 1.76 -16.84 -3.27
N ARG A 39 0.61 -16.62 -3.92
CA ARG A 39 0.48 -15.75 -5.10
C ARG A 39 0.79 -14.32 -4.71
N VAL A 40 1.59 -13.62 -5.51
CA VAL A 40 1.94 -12.22 -5.24
C VAL A 40 0.78 -11.34 -5.64
N LEU A 41 0.16 -10.69 -4.68
CA LEU A 41 -0.99 -9.81 -4.92
C LEU A 41 -0.58 -8.34 -4.93
N ALA A 42 0.34 -7.95 -4.04
CA ALA A 42 0.75 -6.57 -3.84
C ALA A 42 2.27 -6.41 -3.85
N LEU A 43 2.75 -5.30 -4.41
CA LEU A 43 4.17 -4.93 -4.45
C LEU A 43 4.35 -3.41 -4.29
N SER A 44 5.28 -3.01 -3.42
CA SER A 44 5.65 -1.60 -3.26
C SER A 44 7.13 -1.46 -2.98
N PHE A 45 7.81 -0.57 -3.68
CA PHE A 45 9.14 -0.11 -3.24
C PHE A 45 8.98 0.94 -2.14
N ASP A 46 9.96 1.02 -1.24
CA ASP A 46 10.13 2.18 -0.39
C ASP A 46 10.62 3.40 -1.20
N ALA A 47 10.51 4.60 -0.65
CA ALA A 47 10.89 5.83 -1.35
C ALA A 47 12.37 5.86 -1.81
N PRO A 48 13.35 5.36 -1.03
CA PRO A 48 14.73 5.22 -1.48
C PRO A 48 14.97 4.11 -2.52
N GLY A 49 14.03 3.18 -2.70
CA GLY A 49 14.18 2.00 -3.56
C GLY A 49 15.07 0.90 -2.98
N ARG A 50 15.38 0.92 -1.68
CA ARG A 50 16.23 -0.08 -1.01
C ARG A 50 15.44 -1.31 -0.55
N LEU A 51 14.16 -1.15 -0.23
CA LEU A 51 13.28 -2.22 0.20
C LEU A 51 12.17 -2.42 -0.81
N LEU A 52 11.99 -3.67 -1.23
CA LEU A 52 10.80 -4.12 -1.96
C LEU A 52 9.92 -4.90 -0.99
N TRP A 53 8.68 -4.44 -0.85
CA TRP A 53 7.63 -5.09 -0.08
C TRP A 53 6.78 -5.95 -1.01
N ALA A 54 6.45 -7.17 -0.57
CA ALA A 54 5.55 -8.05 -1.28
C ALA A 54 4.51 -8.66 -0.34
N GLY A 55 3.24 -8.63 -0.75
CA GLY A 55 2.13 -9.27 -0.07
C GLY A 55 1.64 -10.49 -0.85
N ASP A 56 1.33 -11.58 -0.15
CA ASP A 56 0.79 -12.78 -0.75
C ASP A 56 -0.67 -13.08 -0.35
N ASP A 57 -1.27 -14.01 -1.08
CA ASP A 57 -2.64 -14.48 -0.84
C ASP A 57 -2.82 -15.36 0.40
N ARG A 58 -1.72 -15.71 1.09
CA ARG A 58 -1.75 -16.44 2.36
C ARG A 58 -1.75 -15.51 3.58
N GLY A 59 -1.64 -14.20 3.36
CA GLY A 59 -1.61 -13.20 4.42
C GLY A 59 -0.21 -12.88 4.94
N SER A 60 0.83 -13.23 4.18
CA SER A 60 2.21 -12.92 4.51
C SER A 60 2.69 -11.66 3.79
N ILE A 61 3.45 -10.84 4.51
CA ILE A 61 4.23 -9.73 3.99
C ILE A 61 5.70 -10.13 4.03
N PHE A 62 6.42 -9.81 2.97
CA PHE A 62 7.84 -10.04 2.83
C PHE A 62 8.56 -8.73 2.56
N SER A 63 9.71 -8.56 3.20
CA SER A 63 10.68 -7.54 2.83
C SER A 63 11.80 -8.17 2.04
N PHE A 64 12.22 -7.47 0.99
CA PHE A 64 13.40 -7.80 0.21
C PHE A 64 14.33 -6.60 0.19
N LEU A 65 15.60 -6.83 0.48
CA LEU A 65 16.65 -5.85 0.25
C LEU A 65 16.97 -5.85 -1.24
N PHE A 66 16.86 -4.67 -1.84
CA PHE A 66 17.18 -4.43 -3.24
C PHE A 66 18.47 -3.63 -3.33
N ASP A 67 19.45 -4.21 -4.03
CA ASP A 67 20.68 -3.52 -4.37
C ASP A 67 20.47 -2.79 -5.70
N MET A 68 20.38 -1.46 -5.67
CA MET A 68 20.17 -0.62 -6.86
C MET A 68 21.33 -0.71 -7.87
N ALA A 69 22.55 -1.00 -7.42
CA ALA A 69 23.72 -1.05 -8.30
C ALA A 69 23.75 -2.36 -9.11
N THR A 70 23.45 -3.49 -8.47
CA THR A 70 23.49 -4.81 -9.11
C THR A 70 22.12 -5.32 -9.57
N GLY A 71 21.04 -4.71 -9.08
CA GLY A 71 19.65 -5.18 -9.19
C GLY A 71 19.40 -6.53 -8.53
N LYS A 72 20.26 -6.94 -7.59
CA LYS A 72 20.10 -8.17 -6.81
C LYS A 72 19.00 -8.00 -5.76
N LEU A 73 18.19 -9.04 -5.59
CA LEU A 73 17.11 -9.08 -4.61
C LEU A 73 17.41 -10.14 -3.55
N THR A 74 17.53 -9.74 -2.28
CA THR A 74 17.72 -10.68 -1.16
C THR A 74 16.53 -10.65 -0.21
N LYS A 75 16.00 -11.82 0.12
CA LYS A 75 14.89 -11.96 1.05
C LYS A 75 15.36 -11.66 2.47
N ALA A 76 14.69 -10.76 3.17
CA ALA A 76 15.09 -10.31 4.51
C ALA A 76 14.14 -10.83 5.60
N LYS A 77 12.94 -10.24 5.73
CA LYS A 77 11.95 -10.62 6.75
C LYS A 77 10.67 -11.17 6.14
N ARG A 78 9.96 -11.97 6.92
CA ARG A 78 8.57 -12.39 6.69
C ARG A 78 7.76 -12.07 7.93
N LEU A 79 6.66 -11.35 7.75
CA LEU A 79 5.60 -11.18 8.74
C LEU A 79 4.34 -11.89 8.25
N VAL A 80 3.71 -12.71 9.08
CA VAL A 80 2.37 -13.22 8.81
C VAL A 80 1.39 -12.27 9.49
N VAL A 81 0.58 -11.56 8.71
CA VAL A 81 -0.43 -10.62 9.23
C VAL A 81 -1.56 -11.42 9.85
N HIS A 82 -2.10 -12.35 9.08
CA HIS A 82 -3.11 -13.32 9.50
C HIS A 82 -3.13 -14.47 8.51
N GLU A 83 -3.13 -15.71 8.99
CA GLU A 83 -3.15 -16.87 8.10
C GLU A 83 -4.48 -16.96 7.34
N GLY A 84 -4.40 -17.14 6.02
CA GLY A 84 -5.57 -17.34 5.17
C GLY A 84 -6.31 -16.06 4.76
N SER A 85 -5.84 -14.88 5.18
CA SER A 85 -6.40 -13.59 4.76
C SER A 85 -5.48 -12.91 3.75
N PRO A 86 -5.84 -12.83 2.46
CA PRO A 86 -4.98 -12.26 1.43
C PRO A 86 -4.55 -10.82 1.72
N VAL A 87 -3.27 -10.50 1.50
CA VAL A 87 -2.78 -9.11 1.46
C VAL A 87 -3.04 -8.55 0.07
N THR A 88 -4.04 -7.70 -0.03
CA THR A 88 -4.57 -7.18 -1.32
C THR A 88 -3.83 -5.95 -1.84
N SER A 89 -3.31 -5.10 -0.95
CA SER A 89 -2.50 -3.95 -1.34
C SER A 89 -1.48 -3.59 -0.27
N ILE A 90 -0.35 -3.06 -0.72
CA ILE A 90 0.71 -2.51 0.10
C ILE A 90 1.04 -1.13 -0.44
N SER A 91 1.00 -0.12 0.41
CA SER A 91 1.51 1.21 0.09
C SER A 91 2.63 1.55 1.07
N ALA A 92 3.86 1.70 0.56
CA ALA A 92 5.00 2.13 1.35
C ALA A 92 5.15 3.65 1.24
N ARG A 93 5.22 4.33 2.38
CA ARG A 93 5.52 5.76 2.41
C ARG A 93 6.48 6.09 3.52
N SER A 94 7.55 6.80 3.17
CA SER A 94 8.35 7.53 4.14
C SER A 94 7.70 8.90 4.31
N TRP A 95 7.14 9.16 5.49
CA TRP A 95 6.61 10.48 5.81
C TRP A 95 7.79 11.45 5.94
N VAL A 96 7.92 12.40 5.03
CA VAL A 96 8.82 13.56 5.19
C VAL A 96 8.10 14.63 6.03
N SER A 97 7.47 14.21 7.12
CA SER A 97 6.93 15.12 8.13
C SER A 97 7.97 15.31 9.23
N ARG A 98 8.09 16.54 9.76
CA ARG A 98 8.93 16.83 10.94
C ARG A 98 8.54 15.97 12.16
N GLU A 99 7.30 15.48 12.20
CA GLU A 99 6.62 14.88 13.35
C GLU A 99 6.37 13.36 13.20
N ALA A 100 6.28 12.83 11.98
CA ALA A 100 6.15 11.39 11.71
C ALA A 100 7.38 10.89 10.95
N ARG A 101 8.49 10.67 11.66
CA ARG A 101 9.80 10.37 11.04
C ARG A 101 9.96 8.94 10.53
N ASP A 102 9.01 8.06 10.82
CA ASP A 102 9.20 6.63 10.61
C ASP A 102 8.63 6.16 9.27
N PRO A 103 9.41 5.43 8.46
CA PRO A 103 8.89 4.75 7.29
C PRO A 103 7.70 3.87 7.70
N SER A 104 6.58 4.02 7.00
CA SER A 104 5.32 3.38 7.34
C SER A 104 4.77 2.61 6.15
N LEU A 105 4.05 1.54 6.45
CA LEU A 105 3.36 0.71 5.47
C LEU A 105 1.88 0.68 5.78
N LEU A 106 1.10 0.95 4.75
CA LEU A 106 -0.34 0.77 4.76
C LEU A 106 -0.67 -0.55 4.08
N ILE A 107 -1.39 -1.41 4.78
CA ILE A 107 -1.70 -2.77 4.35
C ILE A 107 -3.22 -2.95 4.35
N ASN A 108 -3.75 -3.33 3.19
CA ASN A 108 -5.11 -3.85 3.08
C ASN A 108 -5.06 -5.38 3.03
N ALA A 109 -5.71 -6.01 4.00
CA ALA A 109 -5.94 -7.44 4.03
C ALA A 109 -7.42 -7.72 4.22
N CYS A 110 -7.89 -8.88 3.76
CA CYS A 110 -9.28 -9.32 3.93
C CYS A 110 -9.57 -9.70 5.40
N LEU A 111 -9.49 -8.71 6.30
CA LEU A 111 -9.65 -8.81 7.75
C LEU A 111 -10.67 -7.81 8.29
N ASN A 112 -11.41 -7.14 7.39
CA ASN A 112 -12.24 -5.98 7.73
C ASN A 112 -11.48 -4.88 8.49
N LYS A 113 -10.17 -4.76 8.22
CA LYS A 113 -9.29 -3.78 8.85
C LYS A 113 -8.21 -3.32 7.89
N LEU A 114 -7.98 -2.01 7.89
CA LEU A 114 -6.81 -1.36 7.33
C LEU A 114 -5.73 -1.34 8.40
N LEU A 115 -4.54 -1.85 8.09
CA LEU A 115 -3.44 -1.95 9.05
C LEU A 115 -2.34 -0.96 8.70
N LEU A 116 -1.91 -0.20 9.70
CA LEU A 116 -0.77 0.70 9.60
C LEU A 116 0.40 0.12 10.39
N TYR A 117 1.46 -0.23 9.67
CA TYR A 117 2.71 -0.70 10.23
C TYR A 117 3.78 0.40 10.22
N ARG A 118 4.60 0.41 11.26
CA ARG A 118 5.87 1.12 11.31
C ARG A 118 6.99 0.17 10.89
N VAL A 119 7.87 0.62 10.00
CA VAL A 119 9.10 -0.08 9.65
C VAL A 119 10.17 0.33 10.67
N VAL A 120 10.68 -0.64 11.43
CA VAL A 120 11.52 -0.42 12.63
C VAL A 120 13.00 -0.40 12.30
N ASP A 121 13.40 -1.13 11.26
CA ASP A 121 14.80 -1.27 10.86
C ASP A 121 14.97 -1.19 9.34
N ASN A 122 16.23 -1.27 8.88
CA ASN A 122 16.57 -1.26 7.46
C ASN A 122 16.39 -2.62 6.77
N GLU A 123 16.05 -3.68 7.51
CA GLU A 123 15.80 -5.03 6.98
C GLU A 123 14.31 -5.26 6.69
N GLY A 124 13.45 -4.38 7.19
CA GLY A 124 12.01 -4.42 6.99
C GLY A 124 11.25 -5.11 8.12
N THR A 125 11.73 -5.05 9.37
CA THR A 125 10.95 -5.45 10.53
C THR A 125 9.75 -4.53 10.70
N LEU A 126 8.57 -5.13 10.88
CA LEU A 126 7.29 -4.43 10.95
C LEU A 126 6.70 -4.50 12.36
N GLN A 127 6.28 -3.35 12.87
CA GLN A 127 5.52 -3.23 14.11
C GLN A 127 4.16 -2.62 13.82
N LEU A 128 3.09 -3.29 14.28
CA LEU A 128 1.73 -2.76 14.11
C LEU A 128 1.60 -1.48 14.94
N LYS A 129 1.26 -0.37 14.27
CA LYS A 129 1.04 0.93 14.91
C LYS A 129 -0.44 1.11 15.23
N ARG A 130 -1.30 0.96 14.21
CA ARG A 130 -2.75 1.19 14.29
C ARG A 130 -3.51 0.22 13.37
N SER A 131 -4.78 0.01 13.69
CA SER A 131 -5.74 -0.66 12.81
C SER A 131 -7.01 0.17 12.71
N PHE A 132 -7.56 0.32 11.50
CA PHE A 132 -8.79 1.05 11.26
C PHE A 132 -9.86 0.09 10.73
N PRO A 133 -11.07 0.07 11.31
CA PRO A 133 -12.14 -0.81 10.86
C PRO A 133 -12.65 -0.36 9.47
N ILE A 134 -12.71 -1.30 8.53
CA ILE A 134 -13.27 -1.11 7.18
C ILE A 134 -13.99 -2.38 6.75
N GLU A 135 -15.00 -2.32 5.89
CA GLU A 135 -15.54 -3.55 5.30
C GLU A 135 -14.65 -3.98 4.13
N GLN A 136 -13.97 -5.11 4.30
CA GLN A 136 -13.10 -5.72 3.30
C GLN A 136 -13.02 -7.23 3.56
N SER A 137 -13.97 -7.98 3.01
CA SER A 137 -14.07 -9.42 3.16
C SER A 137 -13.48 -10.18 1.97
N SER A 138 -13.70 -9.72 0.75
CA SER A 138 -13.44 -10.55 -0.44
C SER A 138 -12.72 -9.84 -1.58
N HIS A 139 -12.99 -8.55 -1.78
CA HIS A 139 -12.46 -7.78 -2.88
C HIS A 139 -11.10 -7.16 -2.54
N PRO A 140 -10.23 -6.99 -3.55
CA PRO A 140 -8.99 -6.25 -3.39
C PRO A 140 -9.30 -4.76 -3.28
N VAL A 141 -9.25 -4.25 -2.06
CA VAL A 141 -9.39 -2.82 -1.76
C VAL A 141 -8.00 -2.22 -1.63
N ARG A 142 -7.80 -1.05 -2.25
CA ARG A 142 -6.59 -0.26 -2.12
C ARG A 142 -6.79 0.93 -1.19
N SER A 143 -5.70 1.27 -0.50
CA SER A 143 -5.60 2.46 0.33
C SER A 143 -4.34 3.24 0.03
N ILE A 144 -4.43 4.55 0.23
CA ILE A 144 -3.34 5.49 -0.01
C ILE A 144 -3.16 6.41 1.19
N PHE A 145 -1.94 6.88 1.37
CA PHE A 145 -1.66 7.97 2.29
C PHE A 145 -2.07 9.31 1.66
N CYS A 146 -2.72 10.19 2.43
CA CYS A 146 -2.95 11.55 2.00
C CYS A 146 -1.61 12.27 1.74
N PRO A 147 -1.48 12.97 0.61
CA PRO A 147 -0.24 13.65 0.25
C PRO A 147 -0.02 14.98 1.02
N LEU A 148 1.18 15.56 0.85
CA LEU A 148 1.93 16.31 1.87
C LEU A 148 1.37 17.71 2.18
N MET A 149 0.43 18.26 1.39
CA MET A 149 -0.11 19.60 1.68
C MET A 149 -1.01 19.65 2.92
N SER A 150 -1.35 18.51 3.52
CA SER A 150 -2.02 18.45 4.83
C SER A 150 -1.06 18.58 6.04
N PHE A 151 0.15 19.13 5.84
CA PHE A 151 1.12 19.41 6.92
C PHE A 151 0.57 20.29 8.06
N ARG A 152 -0.60 20.93 7.88
CA ARG A 152 -1.27 21.70 8.93
C ARG A 152 -2.34 20.92 9.72
N GLN A 153 -2.70 19.70 9.33
CA GLN A 153 -3.84 18.96 9.91
C GLN A 153 -3.57 17.48 10.24
N GLY A 154 -2.33 17.00 10.14
CA GLY A 154 -1.94 15.64 10.54
C GLY A 154 -1.94 14.62 9.40
N ALA A 155 -1.37 13.45 9.67
CA ALA A 155 -1.29 12.34 8.72
C ALA A 155 -2.65 11.65 8.54
N CYS A 156 -3.22 11.72 7.33
CA CYS A 156 -4.47 11.03 6.98
C CYS A 156 -4.22 9.88 6.01
N VAL A 157 -5.10 8.87 6.04
CA VAL A 157 -5.16 7.77 5.06
C VAL A 157 -6.56 7.70 4.45
N VAL A 158 -6.62 7.34 3.17
CA VAL A 158 -7.86 7.15 2.42
C VAL A 158 -7.93 5.70 1.97
N THR A 159 -9.09 5.09 2.12
CA THR A 159 -9.34 3.69 1.73
C THR A 159 -10.71 3.58 1.08
N GLY A 160 -10.80 2.73 0.06
CA GLY A 160 -12.08 2.18 -0.35
C GLY A 160 -12.63 1.22 0.70
N SER A 161 -13.87 0.77 0.51
CA SER A 161 -14.48 -0.27 1.32
C SER A 161 -15.61 -0.95 0.54
N GLU A 162 -15.90 -2.21 0.91
CA GLU A 162 -17.03 -2.97 0.39
C GLU A 162 -18.38 -2.39 0.82
N ASP A 163 -18.41 -1.47 1.79
CA ASP A 163 -19.60 -0.70 2.20
C ASP A 163 -20.02 0.38 1.19
N MET A 164 -19.45 0.34 -0.02
CA MET A 164 -19.68 1.28 -1.12
C MET A 164 -19.23 2.72 -0.83
N CYS A 165 -18.37 2.91 0.17
CA CYS A 165 -17.94 4.23 0.59
C CYS A 165 -16.41 4.37 0.59
N VAL A 166 -15.97 5.62 0.54
CA VAL A 166 -14.57 5.99 0.75
C VAL A 166 -14.41 6.53 2.16
N HIS A 167 -13.49 5.96 2.92
CA HIS A 167 -13.24 6.36 4.32
C HIS A 167 -11.95 7.14 4.45
N PHE A 168 -11.99 8.19 5.27
CA PHE A 168 -10.84 8.99 5.66
C PHE A 168 -10.52 8.75 7.12
N PHE A 169 -9.30 8.31 7.39
CA PHE A 169 -8.81 8.12 8.76
C PHE A 169 -7.65 9.05 9.08
N ASP A 170 -7.71 9.67 10.26
CA ASP A 170 -6.62 10.40 10.88
C ASP A 170 -5.75 9.42 11.68
N VAL A 171 -4.46 9.37 11.33
CA VAL A 171 -3.46 8.46 11.90
C VAL A 171 -3.01 8.91 13.29
N GLU A 172 -3.26 10.15 13.69
CA GLU A 172 -2.84 10.74 14.96
C GLU A 172 -3.99 10.80 15.99
N ARG A 173 -5.25 10.99 15.57
CA ARG A 173 -6.40 11.02 16.50
C ARG A 173 -6.73 9.66 17.10
N ALA A 174 -6.43 9.48 18.39
CA ALA A 174 -6.67 8.21 19.11
C ALA A 174 -8.15 7.86 19.30
N ALA A 175 -9.00 8.84 19.68
CA ALA A 175 -10.38 8.57 20.11
C ALA A 175 -11.41 8.44 18.96
N LYS A 176 -11.17 9.11 17.82
CA LYS A 176 -12.07 9.06 16.64
C LYS A 176 -11.24 9.18 15.37
N ALA A 177 -10.69 8.04 14.94
CA ALA A 177 -9.84 7.98 13.76
C ALA A 177 -10.62 8.29 12.47
N ALA A 178 -11.90 7.90 12.37
CA ALA A 178 -12.72 8.20 11.21
C ALA A 178 -13.06 9.71 11.18
N VAL A 179 -12.52 10.42 10.19
CA VAL A 179 -12.71 11.86 10.00
C VAL A 179 -13.89 12.14 9.08
N ASN A 180 -13.95 11.42 7.98
CA ASN A 180 -14.92 11.66 6.93
C ASN A 180 -15.25 10.38 6.16
N LYS A 181 -16.43 10.37 5.53
CA LYS A 181 -16.94 9.28 4.72
C LYS A 181 -17.59 9.87 3.47
N LEU A 182 -17.12 9.49 2.29
CA LEU A 182 -17.74 9.88 1.02
C LEU A 182 -18.66 8.76 0.56
N GLN A 183 -19.89 9.12 0.25
CA GLN A 183 -20.95 8.23 -0.21
C GLN A 183 -21.35 8.63 -1.63
N GLY A 184 -21.62 7.65 -2.48
CA GLY A 184 -22.05 7.90 -3.86
C GLY A 184 -21.88 6.72 -4.80
N HIS A 185 -21.00 5.77 -4.47
CA HIS A 185 -20.89 4.53 -5.23
C HIS A 185 -22.06 3.59 -4.95
N SER A 186 -22.45 2.82 -5.96
CA SER A 186 -23.48 1.79 -5.88
C SER A 186 -22.92 0.37 -5.75
N ALA A 187 -21.58 0.24 -5.69
CA ALA A 187 -20.86 -1.03 -5.60
C ALA A 187 -19.61 -0.87 -4.71
N PRO A 188 -18.98 -1.97 -4.26
CA PRO A 188 -17.74 -1.96 -3.48
C PRO A 188 -16.66 -1.06 -4.10
N VAL A 189 -16.09 -0.16 -3.31
CA VAL A 189 -15.01 0.73 -3.77
C VAL A 189 -13.69 -0.03 -3.72
N LEU A 190 -13.08 -0.22 -4.88
CA LEU A 190 -11.88 -1.05 -5.05
C LEU A 190 -10.59 -0.25 -5.01
N ASP A 191 -10.58 0.95 -5.60
CA ASP A 191 -9.36 1.75 -5.72
C ASP A 191 -9.63 3.23 -5.44
N VAL A 192 -8.61 3.89 -4.90
CA VAL A 192 -8.59 5.32 -4.60
C VAL A 192 -7.23 5.90 -5.00
N SER A 193 -7.22 7.08 -5.61
CA SER A 193 -5.98 7.75 -6.03
C SER A 193 -6.10 9.27 -6.03
N PHE A 194 -5.07 9.95 -5.54
CA PHE A 194 -4.96 11.40 -5.62
C PHE A 194 -4.28 11.83 -6.93
N ASN A 195 -4.66 12.99 -7.44
CA ASN A 195 -3.89 13.68 -8.47
C ASN A 195 -2.58 14.27 -7.90
N CYS A 196 -1.66 14.65 -8.80
CA CYS A 196 -0.33 15.16 -8.45
C CYS A 196 -0.38 16.44 -7.61
N ASP A 197 -1.34 17.33 -7.89
CA ASP A 197 -1.57 18.59 -7.17
C ASP A 197 -2.52 18.44 -5.97
N GLU A 198 -2.92 17.21 -5.64
CA GLU A 198 -3.71 16.85 -4.46
C GLU A 198 -5.11 17.49 -4.37
N SER A 199 -5.55 18.17 -5.43
CA SER A 199 -6.83 18.88 -5.50
C SER A 199 -8.04 17.97 -5.74
N LEU A 200 -7.81 16.78 -6.28
CA LEU A 200 -8.82 15.81 -6.68
C LEU A 200 -8.48 14.41 -6.13
N LEU A 201 -9.51 13.72 -5.66
CA LEU A 201 -9.45 12.31 -5.34
C LEU A 201 -10.31 11.57 -6.37
N ALA A 202 -9.77 10.53 -7.00
CA ALA A 202 -10.54 9.60 -7.79
C ALA A 202 -10.82 8.35 -6.95
N SER A 203 -12.05 7.86 -6.99
CA SER A 203 -12.41 6.54 -6.47
C SER A 203 -13.10 5.72 -7.55
N SER A 204 -12.87 4.41 -7.55
CA SER A 204 -13.46 3.47 -8.50
C SER A 204 -14.12 2.30 -7.80
N ASP A 205 -15.27 1.85 -8.31
CA ASP A 205 -15.99 0.70 -7.78
C ASP A 205 -15.95 -0.54 -8.67
N ALA A 206 -16.45 -1.65 -8.13
CA ALA A 206 -16.51 -2.94 -8.81
C ALA A 206 -17.46 -2.97 -10.03
N SER A 207 -18.36 -1.99 -10.15
CA SER A 207 -19.24 -1.84 -11.31
C SER A 207 -18.59 -1.06 -12.47
N GLY A 208 -17.40 -0.49 -12.23
CA GLY A 208 -16.66 0.33 -13.18
C GLY A 208 -17.01 1.82 -13.10
N MET A 209 -17.80 2.26 -12.11
CA MET A 209 -18.06 3.68 -11.90
C MET A 209 -16.83 4.34 -11.28
N VAL A 210 -16.46 5.50 -11.80
CA VAL A 210 -15.39 6.33 -11.26
C VAL A 210 -15.98 7.67 -10.82
N ILE A 211 -15.74 8.05 -9.57
CA ILE A 211 -16.16 9.33 -9.02
C ILE A 211 -14.91 10.17 -8.75
N VAL A 212 -14.94 11.42 -9.21
CA VAL A 212 -13.90 12.41 -8.95
C VAL A 212 -14.41 13.40 -7.92
N TRP A 213 -13.77 13.43 -6.76
CA TRP A 213 -14.09 14.29 -5.65
C TRP A 213 -13.17 15.51 -5.65
N ARG A 214 -13.77 16.69 -5.51
CA ARG A 214 -13.05 17.94 -5.31
C ARG A 214 -13.32 18.44 -3.90
N ARG A 215 -12.27 18.93 -3.21
CA ARG A 215 -12.45 19.65 -1.95
C ARG A 215 -13.05 21.03 -2.23
N GLU A 216 -14.16 21.34 -1.56
CA GLU A 216 -14.72 22.68 -1.58
C GLU A 216 -13.77 23.65 -0.86
N GLN A 217 -13.37 24.73 -1.54
CA GLN A 217 -12.60 25.81 -0.91
C GLN A 217 -13.58 26.69 -0.14
N LYS A 218 -13.42 26.78 1.18
CA LYS A 218 -14.09 27.78 2.01
C LYS A 218 -13.24 29.02 2.12
#